data_AF-A0A2V5S326-F1
#
_entry.id   AF-A0A2V5S326-F1
#
_cell.length_a   1.000
_cell.length_b   1.000
_cell.length_c   1.000
_cell.angle_alpha   90.00
_cell.angle_beta   90.00
_cell.angle_gamma   90.00
#
_symmetry.space_group_name_H-M   'P 1'
#
loop_
_entity.id
_entity.type
_entity.pdbx_description
1 polymer ?
#
loop_
_entity_poly.entity_id
_entity_poly.type
_entity_poly.pdbx_seq_one_letter_code
_entity_poly.pdbx_strand_id
1 'polypeptide(L)'
;MLPRLARRGEKFDVIILDPPTFSRSPGAKAFHVEEDFEKLLIDALELAERDSHVLLSTNCSAVREHALEVMARYCLKATRRAATFHRSSELPDFPPGAGASSIWLALR
;
A
#
# COMPACT_ATOMS: atom_id res chain seq x y z
N MET A 1 -12.02 3.45 7.93
CA MET A 1 -11.42 4.65 8.56
C MET A 1 -10.99 5.66 7.50
N LEU A 2 -10.23 5.27 6.47
CA LEU A 2 -9.76 6.16 5.39
C LEU A 2 -10.88 7.00 4.72
N PRO A 3 -12.07 6.46 4.37
CA PRO A 3 -13.13 7.29 3.78
C PRO A 3 -13.67 8.38 4.72
N ARG A 4 -13.51 8.21 6.04
CA ARG A 4 -13.88 9.26 7.02
C ARG A 4 -12.84 10.38 7.05
N LEU A 5 -11.56 10.06 6.92
CA LEU A 5 -10.48 11.05 6.82
C LEU A 5 -10.59 11.83 5.51
N ALA A 6 -10.93 11.17 4.40
CA ALA A 6 -11.10 11.81 3.11
C ALA A 6 -12.22 12.85 3.14
N ARG A 7 -13.36 12.51 3.76
CA ARG A 7 -14.48 13.45 3.98
C ARG A 7 -14.12 14.65 4.85
N ARG A 8 -13.10 14.55 5.69
CA ARG A 8 -12.57 15.65 6.49
C ARG A 8 -11.54 16.51 5.75
N GLY A 9 -11.16 16.11 4.54
CA GLY A 9 -10.13 16.78 3.75
C GLY A 9 -8.71 16.57 4.28
N GLU A 10 -8.49 15.56 5.13
CA GLU A 10 -7.17 15.25 5.66
C GLU A 10 -6.22 14.81 4.56
N LYS A 11 -4.96 15.25 4.65
CA LYS A 11 -3.90 14.93 3.71
C LYS A 11 -2.61 14.60 4.45
N PHE A 12 -1.81 13.69 3.89
CA PHE A 12 -0.59 13.21 4.50
C PHE A 12 0.59 13.26 3.51
N ASP A 13 1.73 13.72 3.99
CA ASP A 13 3.00 13.71 3.27
C ASP A 13 3.63 12.31 3.21
N VAL A 14 3.29 11.44 4.16
CA VAL A 14 3.75 10.05 4.23
C VAL A 14 2.62 9.13 4.66
N ILE A 15 2.41 8.04 3.92
CA ILE A 15 1.46 6.98 4.26
C ILE A 15 2.19 5.64 4.28
N ILE A 16 1.99 4.85 5.34
CA ILE A 16 2.53 3.50 5.46
C ILE A 16 1.36 2.52 5.47
N LEU A 17 1.31 1.64 4.48
CA LEU A 17 0.33 0.56 4.38
C LEU A 17 1.02 -0.75 4.73
N ASP A 18 0.75 -1.25 5.94
CA ASP A 18 1.22 -2.56 6.41
C ASP A 18 0.02 -3.38 6.94
N PRO A 19 -0.90 -3.82 6.05
CA PRO A 19 -2.09 -4.53 6.49
C PRO A 19 -1.77 -5.98 6.90
N PRO A 20 -2.59 -6.57 7.79
CA PRO A 20 -2.52 -8.00 8.05
C PRO A 20 -2.92 -8.79 6.80
N THR A 21 -2.41 -10.02 6.66
CA THR A 21 -2.80 -10.92 5.56
C THR A 21 -4.31 -11.14 5.48
N PHE A 22 -4.94 -11.31 6.66
CA PHE A 22 -6.39 -11.43 6.80
C PHE A 22 -6.86 -10.71 8.06
N SER A 23 -8.01 -10.05 7.97
CA SER A 23 -8.68 -9.46 9.13
C SER A 23 -10.19 -9.61 9.03
N ARG A 24 -10.82 -9.90 10.17
CA ARG A 24 -12.28 -9.95 10.30
C ARG A 24 -12.68 -9.28 11.60
N SER A 25 -13.53 -8.26 11.51
CA SER A 25 -14.14 -7.61 12.67
C SER A 25 -15.66 -7.80 12.64
N PRO A 26 -16.31 -7.97 13.81
CA PRO A 26 -17.77 -8.03 13.88
C PRO A 26 -18.39 -6.78 13.23
N GLY A 27 -19.33 -6.98 12.29
CA GLY A 27 -20.01 -5.88 11.59
C GLY A 27 -19.19 -5.22 10.46
N ALA A 28 -17.99 -5.71 10.13
CA ALA A 28 -17.20 -5.25 8.99
C ALA A 28 -17.03 -6.34 7.93
N LYS A 29 -16.81 -5.94 6.67
CA LYS A 29 -16.38 -6.86 5.62
C LYS A 29 -15.03 -7.45 6.03
N ALA A 30 -14.85 -8.75 5.81
CA ALA A 30 -13.53 -9.35 5.89
C ALA A 30 -12.57 -8.67 4.90
N PHE A 31 -11.30 -8.60 5.29
CA PHE A 31 -10.22 -8.05 4.48
C PHE A 31 -9.22 -9.16 4.18
N HIS A 32 -8.91 -9.33 2.91
CA HIS A 32 -7.83 -10.20 2.44
C HIS A 32 -6.84 -9.37 1.63
N VAL A 33 -5.57 -9.43 2.00
CA VAL A 33 -4.53 -8.64 1.32
C VAL A 33 -4.44 -8.97 -0.19
N GLU A 34 -4.65 -10.21 -0.59
CA GLU A 34 -4.60 -10.63 -2.00
C GLU A 34 -5.72 -10.02 -2.85
N GLU A 35 -6.87 -9.68 -2.24
CA GLU A 35 -8.07 -9.24 -2.95
C GLU A 35 -8.37 -7.75 -2.74
N ASP A 36 -8.08 -7.22 -1.55
CA ASP A 36 -8.54 -5.90 -1.12
C ASP A 36 -7.42 -4.84 -1.08
N PHE A 37 -6.16 -5.19 -1.37
CA PHE A 37 -5.03 -4.24 -1.26
C PHE A 37 -5.13 -3.09 -2.27
N GLU A 38 -5.58 -3.34 -3.50
CA GLU A 38 -5.77 -2.28 -4.50
C GLU A 38 -6.78 -1.24 -4.03
N LYS A 39 -7.88 -1.69 -3.42
CA LYS A 39 -8.90 -0.80 -2.86
C LYS A 39 -8.33 0.02 -1.69
N LEU A 40 -7.58 -0.63 -0.81
CA LEU A 40 -6.90 0.05 0.30
C LEU A 40 -5.95 1.13 -0.21
N LEU A 41 -5.17 0.83 -1.26
CA LEU A 41 -4.23 1.78 -1.85
C LEU A 41 -4.95 2.94 -2.56
N ILE A 42 -6.05 2.70 -3.26
CA ILE A 42 -6.86 3.77 -3.87
C ILE A 42 -7.38 4.73 -2.78
N ASP A 43 -7.97 4.18 -1.71
CA ASP A 43 -8.46 4.97 -0.58
C ASP A 43 -7.31 5.77 0.09
N ALA A 44 -6.11 5.19 0.17
CA ALA A 44 -4.94 5.87 0.71
C ALA A 44 -4.41 6.99 -0.22
N LEU A 45 -4.38 6.76 -1.53
CA LEU A 45 -3.96 7.77 -2.51
C LEU A 45 -4.92 8.97 -2.55
N GLU A 46 -6.18 8.82 -2.15
CA GLU A 46 -7.08 9.96 -1.94
C GLU A 46 -6.62 10.85 -0.80
N LEU A 47 -5.97 10.29 0.22
CA LEU A 47 -5.43 11.01 1.39
C LEU A 47 -3.99 11.49 1.19
N ALA A 48 -3.33 11.09 0.12
CA ALA A 48 -1.94 11.46 -0.15
C ALA A 48 -1.83 12.91 -0.65
N GLU A 49 -0.88 13.67 -0.13
CA GLU A 49 -0.48 14.95 -0.73
C GLU A 49 0.11 14.77 -2.14
N ARG A 50 0.33 15.87 -2.88
CA ARG A 50 0.88 15.80 -4.25
C ARG A 50 2.27 15.15 -4.29
N ASP A 51 3.21 15.67 -3.51
CA ASP A 51 4.62 15.27 -3.48
C ASP A 51 4.93 14.36 -2.28
N SER A 52 4.01 13.44 -1.98
CA SER A 52 4.05 12.57 -0.81
C SER A 52 4.69 11.21 -1.09
N HIS A 53 4.97 10.46 -0.02
CA HIS A 53 5.55 9.13 -0.08
C HIS A 53 4.57 8.08 0.45
N VAL A 54 4.48 6.93 -0.24
CA VAL A 54 3.66 5.80 0.22
C VAL A 54 4.53 4.56 0.30
N LEU A 55 4.63 3.95 1.49
CA LEU A 55 5.22 2.62 1.65
C LEU A 55 4.10 1.58 1.54
N LEU A 56 4.27 0.64 0.61
CA LEU A 56 3.48 -0.59 0.56
C LEU A 56 4.31 -1.68 1.20
N SER A 57 3.80 -2.30 2.26
CA SER A 57 4.43 -3.40 3.01
C SER A 57 3.43 -4.52 3.22
N THR A 58 3.88 -5.77 3.11
CA THR A 58 3.09 -6.92 3.56
C THR A 58 3.97 -8.12 3.92
N ASN A 59 3.60 -8.81 4.99
CA ASN A 59 4.16 -10.10 5.37
C ASN A 59 3.43 -11.30 4.74
N CYS A 60 2.55 -11.06 3.76
CA CYS A 60 1.89 -12.14 3.04
C CYS A 60 2.80 -12.74 1.98
N SER A 61 3.21 -14.00 2.18
CA SER A 61 4.11 -14.70 1.26
C SER A 61 3.53 -14.92 -0.15
N ALA A 62 2.21 -14.87 -0.30
CA ALA A 62 1.54 -14.93 -1.60
C ALA A 62 1.71 -13.64 -2.42
N VAL A 63 1.91 -12.50 -1.75
CA VAL A 63 2.06 -11.18 -2.39
C VAL A 63 3.53 -10.76 -2.36
N ARG A 64 4.22 -10.99 -3.48
CA ARG A 64 5.62 -10.56 -3.65
C ARG A 64 5.73 -9.11 -4.14
N GLU A 65 6.90 -8.50 -4.02
CA GLU A 65 7.17 -7.13 -4.48
C GLU A 65 6.72 -6.85 -5.92
N HIS A 66 6.88 -7.81 -6.83
CA HIS A 66 6.39 -7.66 -8.20
C HIS A 66 4.87 -7.48 -8.27
N ALA A 67 4.11 -8.23 -7.47
CA ALA A 67 2.66 -8.09 -7.38
C ALA A 67 2.27 -6.73 -6.77
N LEU A 68 2.99 -6.28 -5.72
CA LEU A 68 2.80 -4.93 -5.15
C LEU A 68 3.02 -3.85 -6.20
N GLU A 69 4.07 -3.97 -7.03
CA GLU A 69 4.35 -3.00 -8.09
C GLU A 69 3.23 -2.99 -9.16
N VAL A 70 2.74 -4.17 -9.57
CA VAL A 70 1.64 -4.27 -10.55
C VAL A 70 0.37 -3.61 -10.01
N MET A 71 -0.03 -3.95 -8.78
CA MET A 71 -1.19 -3.34 -8.11
C MET A 71 -1.02 -1.82 -7.97
N ALA A 72 0.17 -1.36 -7.55
CA ALA A 72 0.46 0.06 -7.41
C ALA A 72 0.37 0.82 -8.75
N ARG A 73 0.91 0.25 -9.84
CA ARG A 73 0.80 0.84 -11.19
C ARG A 73 -0.67 0.97 -11.62
N TYR A 74 -1.48 -0.05 -11.35
CA TYR A 74 -2.91 -0.01 -11.61
C TYR A 74 -3.60 1.11 -10.80
N CYS A 75 -3.37 1.18 -9.48
CA CYS A 75 -3.97 2.19 -8.61
C CYS A 75 -3.53 3.62 -8.97
N LEU A 76 -2.26 3.85 -9.31
CA LEU A 76 -1.76 5.14 -9.78
C LEU A 76 -2.46 5.58 -11.07
N LYS A 77 -2.64 4.66 -12.03
CA LYS A 77 -3.39 4.94 -13.26
C LYS A 77 -4.86 5.25 -12.96
N ALA A 78 -5.51 4.46 -12.11
CA ALA A 78 -6.91 4.64 -11.73
C ALA A 78 -7.16 5.99 -11.02
N THR A 79 -6.19 6.45 -10.22
CA THR A 79 -6.25 7.72 -9.47
C THR A 79 -5.64 8.91 -10.21
N ARG A 80 -5.15 8.71 -11.45
CA ARG A 80 -4.46 9.73 -12.26
C ARG A 80 -3.28 10.39 -11.54
N ARG A 81 -2.52 9.58 -10.78
CA ARG A 81 -1.29 10.00 -10.11
C ARG A 81 -0.08 9.39 -10.78
N ALA A 82 1.07 10.04 -10.63
CA ALA A 82 2.35 9.49 -11.06
C ALA A 82 3.22 9.26 -9.83
N ALA A 83 4.08 8.23 -9.91
CA ALA A 83 5.06 7.95 -8.86
C ALA A 83 6.33 7.36 -9.45
N THR A 84 7.45 7.55 -8.75
CA THR A 84 8.65 6.72 -8.92
C THR A 84 8.66 5.60 -7.89
N PHE A 85 9.18 4.45 -8.30
CA PHE A 85 9.23 3.26 -7.46
C PHE A 85 10.64 3.10 -6.90
N HIS A 86 10.74 2.90 -5.59
CA HIS A 86 12.00 2.63 -4.91
C HIS A 86 11.86 1.32 -4.13
N ARG A 87 12.67 0.32 -4.48
CA ARG A 87 12.73 -0.95 -3.75
C ARG A 87 13.72 -0.83 -2.61
N SER A 88 13.36 -1.40 -1.46
CA SER A 88 14.26 -1.47 -0.30
C SER A 88 15.31 -2.56 -0.54
N SER A 89 16.49 -2.40 0.07
CA SER A 89 17.49 -3.48 0.09
C SER A 89 17.01 -4.64 0.97
N GLU A 90 17.46 -5.85 0.65
CA GLU A 90 17.25 -7.01 1.51
C GLU A 90 17.84 -6.76 2.91
N LEU A 91 17.12 -7.21 3.93
CA LEU A 91 17.59 -7.11 5.30
C LEU A 91 18.68 -8.17 5.54
N PRO A 92 19.83 -7.80 6.16
CA PRO A 92 20.95 -8.71 6.33
C PRO A 92 20.61 -9.92 7.23
N ASP A 93 19.61 -9.77 8.10
CA ASP A 93 19.20 -10.78 9.07
C ASP A 93 18.12 -11.74 8.53
N PHE A 94 17.61 -11.52 7.32
CA PHE A 94 16.59 -12.34 6.69
C PHE A 94 17.15 -13.07 5.47
N PRO A 95 16.87 -14.38 5.30
CA PRO A 95 17.17 -15.06 4.05
C PRO A 95 16.50 -14.35 2.86
N PRO A 96 17.12 -14.36 1.66
CA PRO A 96 16.53 -13.76 0.47
C PRO A 96 15.10 -14.27 0.23
N GLY A 97 14.15 -13.35 0.07
CA GLY A 97 12.73 -13.66 -0.14
C GLY A 97 11.95 -14.15 1.08
N ALA A 98 12.54 -14.18 2.28
CA ALA A 98 11.86 -14.59 3.52
C ALA A 98 11.31 -13.42 4.35
N GLY A 99 11.72 -12.18 4.05
CA GLY A 99 11.21 -10.97 4.68
C GLY A 99 9.87 -10.49 4.10
N ALA A 100 9.33 -9.43 4.69
CA ALA A 100 8.18 -8.73 4.14
C ALA A 100 8.50 -8.17 2.74
N SER A 101 7.54 -8.25 1.82
CA SER A 101 7.65 -7.56 0.54
C SER A 101 7.33 -6.09 0.74
N SER A 102 8.19 -5.20 0.24
CA SER A 102 7.98 -3.76 0.40
C SER A 102 8.42 -2.93 -0.79
N ILE A 103 7.66 -1.89 -1.11
CA ILE A 103 8.02 -0.93 -2.17
C ILE A 103 7.57 0.48 -1.78
N TRP A 104 8.46 1.45 -1.97
CA TRP A 104 8.18 2.87 -1.80
C TRP A 104 7.69 3.47 -3.12
N LEU A 105 6.65 4.30 -3.02
CA LEU A 105 6.15 5.17 -4.06
C LEU A 105 6.48 6.61 -3.67
N ALA A 106 7.24 7.34 -4.49
CA ALA A 106 7.39 8.78 -4.36
C ALA A 106 6.48 9.46 -5.39
N LEU A 107 5.40 10.10 -4.93
CA LEU A 107 4.37 10.72 -5.77
C LEU A 107 4.85 12.05 -6.36
N ARG A 108 4.30 12.41 -7.53
CA ARG A 108 4.57 13.66 -8.27
C ARG A 108 3.35 14.12 -9.06
#